data_AF-A0A7X9PYV6-F1
#
_entry.id   AF-A0A7X9PYV6-F1
#
_cell.length_a   1.000
_cell.length_b   1.000
_cell.length_c   1.000
_cell.angle_alpha   90.00
_cell.angle_beta   90.00
_cell.angle_gamma   90.00
#
_symmetry.space_group_name_H-M   'P 1'
#
loop_
_entity.id
_entity.type
_entity.pdbx_description
1 polymer ?
#
loop_
_entity_poly.entity_id
_entity_poly.type
_entity_poly.pdbx_seq_one_letter_code
_entity_poly.pdbx_strand_id
1 'polypeptide(L)'
;MNLAKWSLEHPYLVLALACAVGVLGLAGVMSSPRDLFPDTTPPQVLVVTVREGASAPEMARTVTEPLEREISGLNGLANQTSTTADGVSSLRAEFAYGKKVSEAVTEVRNALAAVTPRFPAGTAEPLVYSITSRTAPAVTLALSPLDEGGPTLSEIRLLAEHVIRDELLRIPGVGEVEVFGGHHPSVEVSVDRDLLAASGLSLEGLIGAIAKQNISAPAGRLTVEGAEIHFTLDSLFPGVDQVGDTVIA
;
A
#
# COMPACT_ATOMS: atom_id res chain seq x y z
N MET A 1 -62.92 -13.68 11.04
CA MET A 1 -62.41 -14.73 11.95
C MET A 1 -61.74 -14.06 13.13
N ASN A 2 -62.16 -14.37 14.35
CA ASN A 2 -61.56 -13.80 15.55
C ASN A 2 -60.36 -14.67 15.96
N LEU A 3 -59.14 -14.21 15.63
CA LEU A 3 -57.89 -14.92 15.89
C LEU A 3 -57.71 -15.26 17.38
N ALA A 4 -58.17 -14.38 18.29
CA ALA A 4 -58.10 -14.63 19.72
C ALA A 4 -58.98 -15.82 20.14
N LYS A 5 -60.18 -15.93 19.57
CA LYS A 5 -61.10 -17.04 19.87
C LYS A 5 -60.57 -18.37 19.31
N TRP A 6 -60.02 -18.36 18.10
CA TRP A 6 -59.45 -19.55 17.47
C TRP A 6 -58.21 -20.08 18.20
N SER A 7 -57.34 -19.18 18.68
CA SER A 7 -56.17 -19.54 19.50
C SER A 7 -56.53 -20.14 20.86
N LEU A 8 -57.66 -19.72 21.46
CA LEU A 8 -58.16 -20.31 22.70
C LEU A 8 -58.79 -21.70 22.49
N GLU A 9 -59.36 -21.96 21.31
CA GLU A 9 -59.94 -23.25 20.95
C GLU A 9 -58.87 -24.32 20.60
N HIS A 10 -57.65 -23.91 20.20
CA HIS A 10 -56.55 -24.81 19.79
C HIS A 10 -55.24 -24.61 20.59
N PRO A 11 -55.25 -24.79 21.92
CA PRO A 11 -54.10 -24.45 22.78
C PRO A 11 -52.83 -25.25 22.47
N TYR A 12 -52.95 -26.52 22.09
CA TYR A 12 -51.79 -27.38 21.75
C TYR A 12 -51.11 -26.95 20.44
N LEU A 13 -51.87 -26.48 19.45
CA LEU A 13 -51.33 -25.98 18.19
C LEU A 13 -50.58 -24.66 18.42
N VAL A 14 -51.17 -23.76 19.22
CA VAL A 14 -50.53 -22.50 19.61
C VAL A 14 -49.23 -22.76 20.38
N LEU A 15 -49.22 -23.72 21.32
CA LEU A 15 -48.02 -24.10 22.06
C LEU A 15 -46.94 -24.69 21.13
N ALA A 16 -47.32 -25.59 20.22
CA ALA A 16 -46.38 -26.18 19.25
C ALA A 16 -45.78 -25.11 18.33
N LEU A 17 -46.59 -24.15 17.87
CA LEU A 17 -46.12 -23.03 17.06
C LEU A 17 -45.18 -22.12 17.86
N ALA A 18 -45.51 -21.82 19.12
CA ALA A 18 -44.66 -21.03 20.01
C ALA A 18 -43.32 -21.72 20.27
N CYS A 19 -43.31 -23.03 20.50
CA CYS A 19 -42.09 -23.82 20.62
C CYS A 19 -41.27 -23.82 19.31
N ALA A 20 -41.93 -23.98 18.16
CA ALA A 20 -41.25 -23.93 16.87
C ALA A 20 -40.59 -22.56 16.62
N VAL A 21 -41.29 -21.47 16.90
CA VAL A 21 -40.72 -20.10 16.83
C VAL A 21 -39.58 -19.93 17.83
N GLY A 22 -39.70 -20.49 19.03
CA GLY A 22 -38.63 -20.47 20.04
C GLY A 22 -37.37 -21.19 19.58
N VAL A 23 -37.51 -22.38 19.00
CA VAL A 23 -36.37 -23.16 18.45
C VAL A 23 -35.73 -22.44 17.26
N LEU A 24 -36.54 -21.90 16.33
CA LEU A 24 -36.04 -21.12 15.20
C LEU A 24 -35.33 -19.84 15.66
N GLY A 25 -35.86 -19.16 16.67
CA GLY A 25 -35.24 -17.98 17.28
C GLY A 25 -33.90 -18.31 17.93
N LEU A 26 -33.82 -19.42 18.68
CA LEU A 26 -32.58 -19.86 19.31
C LEU A 26 -31.52 -20.23 18.26
N ALA A 27 -31.91 -20.97 17.22
CA ALA A 27 -31.04 -21.29 16.09
C ALA A 27 -30.53 -20.03 15.40
N GLY A 28 -31.41 -19.03 15.17
CA GLY A 28 -31.05 -17.75 14.57
C GLY A 28 -30.04 -16.95 15.40
N VAL A 29 -30.18 -16.91 16.73
CA VAL A 29 -29.22 -16.24 17.62
C VAL A 29 -27.86 -16.95 17.64
N MET A 30 -27.85 -18.28 17.50
CA MET A 30 -26.61 -19.05 17.44
C MET A 30 -25.90 -18.97 16.08
N SER A 31 -26.65 -18.86 14.98
CA SER A 31 -26.09 -18.74 13.63
C SER A 31 -25.77 -17.31 13.21
N SER A 32 -26.28 -16.30 13.91
CA SER A 32 -26.03 -14.90 13.57
C SER A 32 -24.55 -14.57 13.76
N PRO A 33 -23.88 -14.03 12.72
CA PRO A 33 -22.54 -13.46 12.87
C PRO A 33 -22.57 -12.39 13.95
N ARG A 34 -21.60 -12.42 14.87
CA ARG A 34 -21.39 -11.38 15.87
C ARG A 34 -20.19 -10.56 15.43
N ASP A 35 -20.41 -9.29 15.16
CA ASP A 35 -19.34 -8.32 14.92
C ASP A 35 -19.27 -7.39 16.15
N LEU A 36 -18.13 -7.42 16.86
CA LEU A 36 -17.92 -6.57 18.04
C LEU A 36 -17.71 -5.10 17.65
N PHE A 37 -17.38 -4.84 16.39
CA PHE A 37 -17.10 -3.51 15.85
C PHE A 37 -17.94 -3.30 14.58
N PRO A 38 -19.26 -2.99 14.72
CA PRO A 38 -20.07 -2.69 13.55
C PRO A 38 -19.46 -1.52 12.78
N ASP A 39 -19.47 -1.62 11.45
CA ASP A 39 -18.88 -0.62 10.57
C ASP A 39 -19.70 0.69 10.66
N THR A 40 -19.32 1.59 11.56
CA THR A 40 -19.98 2.90 11.78
C THR A 40 -19.23 4.05 11.14
N THR A 41 -18.02 3.81 10.59
CA THR A 41 -17.27 4.85 9.89
C THR A 41 -17.74 4.99 8.45
N PRO A 42 -17.86 6.22 7.94
CA PRO A 42 -18.13 6.45 6.54
C PRO A 42 -16.98 5.90 5.66
N PRO A 43 -17.24 5.55 4.39
CA PRO A 43 -16.20 5.12 3.47
C PRO A 43 -15.11 6.18 3.34
N GLN A 44 -13.87 5.83 3.66
CA GLN A 44 -12.72 6.73 3.55
C GLN A 44 -11.67 6.15 2.62
N VAL A 45 -11.01 7.03 1.87
CA VAL A 45 -9.86 6.69 1.01
C VAL A 45 -8.71 7.60 1.39
N LEU A 46 -7.56 7.02 1.70
CA LEU A 46 -6.33 7.74 1.97
C LEU A 46 -5.41 7.61 0.78
N VAL A 47 -4.93 8.74 0.29
CA VAL A 47 -3.94 8.84 -0.76
C VAL A 47 -2.65 9.35 -0.15
N VAL A 48 -1.55 8.63 -0.34
CA VAL A 48 -0.22 9.03 0.12
C VAL A 48 0.67 9.21 -1.11
N THR A 49 1.28 10.37 -1.23
CA THR A 49 2.23 10.68 -2.31
C THR A 49 3.56 11.12 -1.72
N VAL A 50 4.65 10.53 -2.20
CA VAL A 50 6.01 10.82 -1.73
C VAL A 50 6.81 11.46 -2.85
N ARG A 51 7.60 12.48 -2.52
CA ARG A 51 8.56 13.11 -3.42
C ARG A 51 9.76 13.56 -2.61
N GLU A 52 10.83 12.78 -2.66
CA GLU A 52 12.02 13.03 -1.87
C GLU A 52 12.67 14.38 -2.21
N GLY A 53 13.15 15.09 -1.18
CA GLY A 53 13.83 16.38 -1.32
C GLY A 53 12.94 17.60 -1.56
N ALA A 54 11.61 17.44 -1.66
CA ALA A 54 10.68 18.55 -1.78
C ALA A 54 10.30 19.15 -0.42
N SER A 55 10.30 20.48 -0.30
CA SER A 55 9.84 21.17 0.92
C SER A 55 8.32 21.12 1.06
N ALA A 56 7.78 21.19 2.29
CA ALA A 56 6.34 21.15 2.54
C ALA A 56 5.53 22.21 1.73
N PRO A 57 5.97 23.48 1.59
CA PRO A 57 5.26 24.45 0.76
C PRO A 57 5.28 24.12 -0.73
N GLU A 58 6.37 23.51 -1.22
CA GLU A 58 6.48 23.08 -2.60
C GLU A 58 5.58 21.86 -2.86
N MET A 59 5.59 20.88 -1.96
CA MET A 59 4.69 19.73 -2.00
C MET A 59 3.23 20.15 -2.01
N ALA A 60 2.87 21.12 -1.17
CA ALA A 60 1.50 21.62 -1.10
C ALA A 60 1.03 22.17 -2.46
N ARG A 61 1.84 22.99 -3.11
CA ARG A 61 1.48 23.63 -4.39
C ARG A 61 1.54 22.70 -5.59
N THR A 62 2.53 21.79 -5.62
CA THR A 62 2.83 20.97 -6.80
C THR A 62 2.12 19.62 -6.81
N VAL A 63 1.78 19.08 -5.63
CA VAL A 63 1.19 17.76 -5.47
C VAL A 63 -0.17 17.84 -4.77
N THR A 64 -0.23 18.42 -3.57
CA THR A 64 -1.45 18.42 -2.74
C THR A 64 -2.59 19.22 -3.38
N GLU A 65 -2.35 20.48 -3.78
CA GLU A 65 -3.39 21.35 -4.36
C GLU A 65 -3.98 20.82 -5.68
N PRO A 66 -3.20 20.30 -6.65
CA PRO A 66 -3.76 19.63 -7.82
C PRO A 66 -4.58 18.39 -7.44
N LEU A 67 -4.10 17.59 -6.49
CA LEU A 67 -4.78 16.37 -6.06
C LEU A 67 -6.11 16.67 -5.37
N GLU A 68 -6.13 17.64 -4.45
CA GLU A 68 -7.35 18.13 -3.79
C GLU A 68 -8.38 18.59 -4.80
N ARG A 69 -7.97 19.36 -5.82
CA ARG A 69 -8.90 19.87 -6.83
C ARG A 69 -9.57 18.75 -7.62
N GLU A 70 -8.82 17.72 -7.99
CA GLU A 70 -9.36 16.58 -8.74
C GLU A 70 -10.26 15.71 -7.85
N ILE A 71 -9.90 15.50 -6.57
CA ILE A 71 -10.71 14.73 -5.62
C ILE A 71 -11.99 15.50 -5.22
N SER A 72 -11.93 16.82 -5.11
CA SER A 72 -13.09 17.68 -4.79
C SER A 72 -14.22 17.55 -5.81
N GLY A 73 -13.92 17.13 -7.05
CA GLY A 73 -14.90 16.92 -8.11
C GLY A 73 -15.62 15.57 -8.05
N LEU A 74 -15.22 14.67 -7.14
CA LEU A 74 -15.80 13.33 -7.05
C LEU A 74 -17.21 13.34 -6.48
N ASN A 75 -18.08 12.50 -7.03
CA ASN A 75 -19.46 12.41 -6.59
C ASN A 75 -19.56 11.77 -5.20
N GLY A 76 -20.34 12.37 -4.30
CA GLY A 76 -20.58 11.82 -2.98
C GLY A 76 -19.41 11.98 -2.01
N LEU A 77 -18.43 12.84 -2.33
CA LEU A 77 -17.45 13.33 -1.37
C LEU A 77 -18.19 14.16 -0.30
N ALA A 78 -18.06 13.74 0.96
CA ALA A 78 -18.63 14.42 2.11
C ALA A 78 -17.64 15.40 2.75
N ASN A 79 -16.38 14.97 2.89
CA ASN A 79 -15.31 15.78 3.43
C ASN A 79 -13.96 15.37 2.83
N GLN A 80 -12.99 16.28 2.83
CA GLN A 80 -11.61 15.95 2.51
C GLN A 80 -10.67 16.67 3.47
N THR A 81 -9.56 16.04 3.83
CA THR A 81 -8.53 16.64 4.68
C THR A 81 -7.18 16.22 4.16
N SER A 82 -6.29 17.18 3.95
CA SER A 82 -4.91 16.91 3.57
C SER A 82 -3.95 17.30 4.69
N THR A 83 -2.80 16.64 4.71
CA THR A 83 -1.68 16.98 5.58
C THR A 83 -0.42 16.80 4.75
N THR A 84 0.34 17.89 4.62
CA THR A 84 1.57 17.93 3.84
C THR A 84 2.74 18.22 4.77
N ALA A 85 3.81 17.46 4.62
CA ALA A 85 5.09 17.64 5.29
C ALA A 85 6.22 17.59 4.27
N ASP A 86 7.46 17.77 4.72
CA ASP A 86 8.63 17.67 3.84
C ASP A 86 8.68 16.27 3.22
N GLY A 87 8.75 16.24 1.89
CA GLY A 87 8.82 15.01 1.09
C GLY A 87 7.55 14.16 1.01
N VAL A 88 6.47 14.48 1.73
CA VAL A 88 5.25 13.65 1.78
C VAL A 88 3.96 14.45 1.83
N SER A 89 2.96 14.00 1.09
CA SER A 89 1.59 14.50 1.15
C SER A 89 0.62 13.35 1.42
N SER A 90 -0.29 13.57 2.35
CA SER A 90 -1.38 12.65 2.67
C SER A 90 -2.72 13.35 2.49
N LEU A 91 -3.64 12.73 1.78
CA LEU A 91 -4.99 13.25 1.55
C LEU A 91 -6.02 12.18 1.89
N ARG A 92 -6.89 12.49 2.84
CA ARG A 92 -8.01 11.67 3.25
C ARG A 92 -9.30 12.21 2.62
N ALA A 93 -9.93 11.41 1.79
CA ALA A 93 -11.23 11.66 1.20
C ALA A 93 -12.30 10.82 1.91
N GLU A 94 -13.32 11.48 2.45
CA GLU A 94 -14.46 10.85 3.12
C GLU A 94 -15.70 10.96 2.25
N PHE A 95 -16.38 9.84 2.03
CA PHE A 95 -17.58 9.75 1.19
C PHE A 95 -18.84 9.52 2.03
N ALA A 96 -20.01 9.83 1.45
CA ALA A 96 -21.28 9.62 2.11
C ALA A 96 -21.58 8.12 2.39
N TYR A 97 -22.33 7.84 3.47
CA TYR A 97 -22.66 6.50 3.98
C TYR A 97 -23.38 5.55 2.99
N GLY A 98 -23.86 6.04 1.85
CA GLY A 98 -24.48 5.21 0.81
C GLY A 98 -23.53 4.71 -0.29
N LYS A 99 -22.29 5.22 -0.33
CA LYS A 99 -21.32 4.89 -1.37
C LYS A 99 -20.52 3.64 -0.99
N LYS A 100 -20.28 2.75 -1.94
CA LYS A 100 -19.42 1.57 -1.69
C LYS A 100 -17.97 1.99 -1.64
N VAL A 101 -17.21 1.47 -0.67
CA VAL A 101 -15.76 1.73 -0.53
C VAL A 101 -15.01 1.39 -1.84
N SER A 102 -15.35 0.26 -2.47
CA SER A 102 -14.72 -0.16 -3.74
C SER A 102 -14.95 0.83 -4.89
N GLU A 103 -16.13 1.44 -4.94
CA GLU A 103 -16.49 2.45 -5.94
C GLU A 103 -15.73 3.75 -5.67
N ALA A 104 -15.69 4.19 -4.41
CA ALA A 104 -14.89 5.33 -3.98
C ALA A 104 -13.40 5.18 -4.32
N VAL A 105 -12.80 4.02 -4.02
CA VAL A 105 -11.39 3.73 -4.37
C VAL A 105 -11.17 3.79 -5.88
N THR A 106 -12.08 3.24 -6.67
CA THR A 106 -11.98 3.24 -8.13
C THR A 106 -12.04 4.67 -8.69
N GLU A 107 -12.97 5.48 -8.19
CA GLU A 107 -13.07 6.88 -8.59
C GLU A 107 -11.85 7.71 -8.18
N VAL A 108 -11.32 7.52 -6.97
CA VAL A 108 -10.09 8.18 -6.51
C VAL A 108 -8.90 7.76 -7.37
N ARG A 109 -8.76 6.49 -7.72
CA ARG A 109 -7.71 6.01 -8.63
C ARG A 109 -7.84 6.64 -10.03
N ASN A 110 -9.05 6.81 -10.53
CA ASN A 110 -9.28 7.46 -11.82
C ASN A 110 -8.92 8.96 -11.77
N ALA A 111 -9.28 9.66 -10.69
CA ALA A 111 -8.89 11.05 -10.47
C ALA A 111 -7.37 11.20 -10.35
N LEU A 112 -6.72 10.25 -9.66
CA LEU A 112 -5.26 10.19 -9.56
C LEU A 112 -4.61 10.01 -10.92
N ALA A 113 -5.07 9.05 -11.72
CA ALA A 113 -4.53 8.84 -13.06
C ALA A 113 -4.63 10.10 -13.95
N ALA A 114 -5.65 10.94 -13.75
CA ALA A 114 -5.81 12.21 -14.46
C ALA A 114 -4.83 13.31 -13.99
N VAL A 115 -4.41 13.29 -12.72
CA VAL A 115 -3.53 14.31 -12.13
C VAL A 115 -2.06 13.94 -12.13
N THR A 116 -1.73 12.65 -12.04
CA THR A 116 -0.34 12.15 -11.99
C THR A 116 0.56 12.72 -13.10
N PRO A 117 0.10 12.87 -14.37
CA PRO A 117 0.92 13.47 -15.42
C PRO A 117 1.29 14.96 -15.19
N ARG A 118 0.59 15.65 -14.29
CA ARG A 118 0.87 17.05 -13.92
C ARG A 118 1.88 17.15 -12.77
N PHE A 119 2.23 16.04 -12.12
CA PHE A 119 3.20 16.05 -11.04
C PHE A 119 4.62 16.29 -11.56
N PRO A 120 5.48 16.98 -10.77
CA PRO A 120 6.89 17.13 -11.11
C PRO A 120 7.61 15.79 -11.26
N ALA A 121 8.67 15.78 -12.06
CA ALA A 121 9.57 14.63 -12.15
C ALA A 121 10.16 14.28 -10.77
N GLY A 122 10.31 12.99 -10.50
CA GLY A 122 10.76 12.47 -9.19
C GLY A 122 9.66 12.31 -8.15
N THR A 123 8.39 12.54 -8.50
CA THR A 123 7.24 12.16 -7.65
C THR A 123 6.98 10.66 -7.77
N ALA A 124 6.94 9.95 -6.65
CA ALA A 124 6.59 8.53 -6.62
C ALA A 124 5.12 8.32 -7.01
N GLU A 125 4.78 7.12 -7.46
CA GLU A 125 3.39 6.77 -7.75
C GLU A 125 2.53 6.88 -6.46
N PRO A 126 1.41 7.62 -6.48
CA PRO A 126 0.55 7.76 -5.32
C PRO A 126 -0.03 6.41 -4.87
N LEU A 127 0.11 6.12 -3.59
CA LEU A 127 -0.45 4.92 -2.96
C LEU A 127 -1.88 5.22 -2.47
N VAL A 128 -2.80 4.30 -2.75
CA VAL A 128 -4.23 4.44 -2.41
C VAL A 128 -4.65 3.35 -1.44
N TYR A 129 -5.05 3.76 -0.24
CA TYR A 129 -5.51 2.90 0.83
C TYR A 129 -7.00 3.12 1.08
N SER A 130 -7.76 2.06 1.25
CA SER A 130 -9.14 2.15 1.74
C SER A 130 -9.14 2.12 3.27
N ILE A 131 -9.61 3.18 3.90
CA ILE A 131 -9.81 3.23 5.35
C ILE A 131 -11.24 2.81 5.65
N THR A 132 -11.39 1.71 6.39
CA THR A 132 -12.66 1.25 6.96
C THR A 132 -12.52 1.03 8.47
N SER A 133 -13.60 0.83 9.19
CA SER A 133 -13.57 0.41 10.60
C SER A 133 -12.89 -0.95 10.82
N ARG A 134 -12.56 -1.68 9.75
CA ARG A 134 -11.73 -2.90 9.74
C ARG A 134 -10.22 -2.65 9.61
N THR A 135 -9.78 -1.39 9.55
CA THR A 135 -8.35 -1.03 9.39
C THR A 135 -7.53 -1.22 10.67
N ALA A 136 -8.18 -1.46 11.82
CA ALA A 136 -7.45 -1.84 13.01
C ALA A 136 -6.75 -3.19 12.76
N PRO A 137 -5.42 -3.29 12.95
CA PRO A 137 -4.71 -4.54 12.68
C PRO A 137 -5.28 -5.64 13.56
N ALA A 138 -5.71 -6.74 12.95
CA ALA A 138 -6.19 -7.91 13.69
C ALA A 138 -5.10 -8.48 14.60
N VAL A 139 -3.83 -8.39 14.15
CA VAL A 139 -2.63 -8.77 14.89
C VAL A 139 -1.53 -7.77 14.54
N THR A 140 -0.80 -7.30 15.56
CA THR A 140 0.45 -6.54 15.39
C THR A 140 1.60 -7.39 15.91
N LEU A 141 2.62 -7.61 15.07
CA LEU A 141 3.82 -8.37 15.42
C LEU A 141 5.01 -7.42 15.49
N ALA A 142 5.87 -7.61 16.50
CA ALA A 142 7.15 -6.95 16.60
C ALA A 142 8.27 -7.97 16.37
N LEU A 143 9.20 -7.65 15.49
CA LEU A 143 10.36 -8.50 15.19
C LEU A 143 11.60 -7.89 15.82
N SER A 144 12.35 -8.70 16.55
CA SER A 144 13.61 -8.31 17.17
C SER A 144 14.63 -9.44 17.05
N PRO A 145 15.93 -9.13 16.91
CA PRO A 145 16.97 -10.15 16.98
C PRO A 145 16.97 -10.80 18.37
N LEU A 146 17.22 -12.11 18.42
CA LEU A 146 17.22 -12.88 19.68
C LEU A 146 18.49 -12.63 20.51
N ASP A 147 19.62 -12.42 19.83
CA ASP A 147 20.95 -12.23 20.41
C ASP A 147 21.64 -11.00 19.79
N GLU A 148 22.62 -10.42 20.49
CA GLU A 148 23.39 -9.25 20.01
C GLU A 148 24.22 -9.55 18.75
N GLY A 149 24.49 -10.82 18.43
CA GLY A 149 25.10 -11.26 17.17
C GLY A 149 24.09 -11.73 16.11
N GLY A 150 22.79 -11.47 16.34
CA GLY A 150 21.72 -11.85 15.42
C GLY A 150 21.65 -10.96 14.17
N PRO A 151 20.66 -11.22 13.29
CA PRO A 151 20.49 -10.44 12.07
C PRO A 151 20.27 -8.96 12.39
N THR A 152 20.86 -8.11 11.56
CA THR A 152 20.70 -6.66 11.62
C THR A 152 19.24 -6.25 11.39
N LEU A 153 18.89 -5.03 11.79
CA LEU A 153 17.55 -4.50 11.55
C LEU A 153 17.19 -4.43 10.05
N SER A 154 18.17 -4.28 9.17
CA SER A 154 17.97 -4.31 7.71
C SER A 154 17.64 -5.71 7.22
N GLU A 155 18.35 -6.73 7.70
CA GLU A 155 18.07 -8.14 7.37
C GLU A 155 16.72 -8.60 7.91
N ILE A 156 16.37 -8.18 9.13
CA ILE A 156 15.06 -8.44 9.73
C ILE A 156 13.95 -7.78 8.89
N ARG A 157 14.16 -6.55 8.42
CA ARG A 157 13.20 -5.88 7.55
C ARG A 157 13.02 -6.65 6.24
N LEU A 158 14.10 -7.09 5.60
CA LEU A 158 14.03 -7.90 4.37
C LEU A 158 13.29 -9.23 4.60
N LEU A 159 13.54 -9.90 5.73
CA LEU A 159 12.81 -11.10 6.12
C LEU A 159 11.32 -10.82 6.32
N ALA A 160 10.98 -9.70 6.95
CA ALA A 160 9.61 -9.27 7.17
C ALA A 160 8.89 -9.01 5.83
N GLU A 161 9.52 -8.27 4.92
CA GLU A 161 8.94 -7.85 3.64
C GLU A 161 8.77 -9.00 2.64
N HIS A 162 9.76 -9.89 2.52
CA HIS A 162 9.78 -10.89 1.45
C HIS A 162 9.35 -12.29 1.89
N VAL A 163 9.48 -12.63 3.18
CA VAL A 163 9.17 -13.98 3.66
C VAL A 163 7.92 -13.96 4.52
N ILE A 164 7.94 -13.22 5.63
CA ILE A 164 6.86 -13.24 6.61
C ILE A 164 5.58 -12.67 6.01
N ARG A 165 5.69 -11.52 5.32
CA ARG A 165 4.56 -10.87 4.66
C ARG A 165 3.87 -11.79 3.65
N ASP A 166 4.65 -12.45 2.79
CA ASP A 166 4.12 -13.32 1.72
C ASP A 166 3.49 -14.61 2.25
N GLU A 167 3.99 -15.13 3.38
CA GLU A 167 3.35 -16.25 4.09
C GLU A 167 2.03 -15.82 4.76
N LEU A 168 1.98 -14.65 5.37
CA LEU A 168 0.75 -14.13 6.01
C LEU A 168 -0.34 -13.81 4.98
N LEU A 169 0.02 -13.21 3.84
CA LEU A 169 -0.92 -12.93 2.74
C LEU A 169 -1.52 -14.20 2.11
N ARG A 170 -0.87 -15.35 2.25
CA ARG A 170 -1.40 -16.64 1.77
C ARG A 170 -2.53 -17.20 2.64
N ILE A 171 -2.72 -16.68 3.85
CA ILE A 171 -3.77 -17.14 4.76
C ILE A 171 -5.14 -16.64 4.25
N PRO A 172 -6.13 -17.51 4.02
CA PRO A 172 -7.45 -17.10 3.57
C PRO A 172 -8.10 -16.10 4.54
N GLY A 173 -8.50 -14.94 4.01
CA GLY A 173 -9.13 -13.85 4.77
C GLY A 173 -8.18 -12.71 5.16
N VAL A 174 -6.87 -12.85 4.94
CA VAL A 174 -5.91 -11.75 5.09
C VAL A 174 -5.95 -10.88 3.82
N GLY A 175 -6.40 -9.64 3.96
CA GLY A 175 -6.49 -8.69 2.84
C GLY A 175 -5.20 -7.89 2.62
N GLU A 176 -4.46 -7.59 3.69
CA GLU A 176 -3.28 -6.73 3.65
C GLU A 176 -2.34 -7.08 4.82
N VAL A 177 -1.03 -6.92 4.57
CA VAL A 177 0.03 -7.04 5.58
C VAL A 177 1.00 -5.89 5.36
N GLU A 178 1.08 -5.01 6.36
CA GLU A 178 1.92 -3.81 6.35
C GLU A 178 3.20 -4.04 7.18
N VAL A 179 4.35 -3.64 6.64
CA VAL A 179 5.66 -3.73 7.30
C VAL A 179 6.22 -2.34 7.51
N PHE A 180 6.25 -1.88 8.76
CA PHE A 180 6.75 -0.56 9.15
C PHE A 180 7.96 -0.66 10.10
N GLY A 181 8.80 0.38 10.11
CA GLY A 181 10.01 0.45 10.93
C GLY A 181 11.21 -0.33 10.37
N GLY A 182 12.28 -0.47 11.16
CA GLY A 182 13.54 -1.06 10.69
C GLY A 182 14.30 -0.14 9.73
N HIS A 183 15.36 -0.67 9.13
CA HIS A 183 16.21 0.08 8.19
C HIS A 183 16.03 -0.48 6.79
N HIS A 184 15.82 0.40 5.81
CA HIS A 184 15.88 0.01 4.41
C HIS A 184 17.35 -0.24 4.04
N PRO A 185 17.68 -1.40 3.44
CA PRO A 185 19.02 -1.63 2.93
C PRO A 185 19.29 -0.64 1.80
N SER A 186 20.28 0.23 2.00
CA SER A 186 20.72 1.22 1.03
C SER A 186 22.25 1.20 0.93
N VAL A 187 22.75 1.54 -0.26
CA VAL A 187 24.18 1.75 -0.51
C VAL A 187 24.40 3.25 -0.65
N GLU A 188 25.10 3.83 0.33
CA GLU A 188 25.46 5.25 0.32
C GLU A 188 26.84 5.43 -0.32
N VAL A 189 26.90 6.20 -1.40
CA VAL A 189 28.16 6.56 -2.08
C VAL A 189 28.58 7.96 -1.61
N SER A 190 29.51 8.01 -0.66
CA SER A 190 30.09 9.26 -0.18
C SER A 190 31.23 9.70 -1.10
N VAL A 191 31.17 10.94 -1.58
CA VAL A 191 32.10 11.47 -2.60
C VAL A 191 32.92 12.61 -2.01
N ASP A 192 34.24 12.49 -2.11
CA ASP A 192 35.17 13.59 -1.85
C ASP A 192 35.14 14.60 -3.01
N ARG A 193 34.63 15.80 -2.73
CA ARG A 193 34.45 16.85 -3.73
C ARG A 193 35.77 17.42 -4.24
N ASP A 194 36.80 17.46 -3.39
CA ASP A 194 38.10 18.02 -3.75
C ASP A 194 38.84 17.07 -4.69
N LEU A 195 38.79 15.76 -4.40
CA LEU A 195 39.37 14.72 -5.28
C LEU A 195 38.65 14.64 -6.63
N LEU A 196 37.32 14.77 -6.62
CA LEU A 196 36.51 14.76 -7.84
C LEU A 196 36.87 15.94 -8.75
N ALA A 197 37.01 17.15 -8.16
CA ALA A 197 37.43 18.35 -8.88
C ALA A 197 38.86 18.25 -9.40
N ALA A 198 39.79 17.71 -8.60
CA ALA A 198 41.19 17.50 -9.01
C ALA A 198 41.31 16.51 -10.18
N SER A 199 40.37 15.56 -10.29
CA SER A 199 40.30 14.58 -11.37
C SER A 199 39.58 15.10 -12.63
N GLY A 200 39.08 16.36 -12.61
CA GLY A 200 38.33 16.96 -13.71
C GLY A 200 36.95 16.34 -13.94
N LEU A 201 36.43 15.58 -12.96
CA LEU A 201 35.13 14.91 -13.04
C LEU A 201 34.04 15.79 -12.42
N SER A 202 32.82 15.70 -12.95
CA SER A 202 31.63 16.32 -12.34
C SER A 202 30.84 15.30 -11.54
N LEU A 203 30.09 15.78 -10.52
CA LEU A 203 29.21 14.93 -9.73
C LEU A 203 28.14 14.26 -10.61
N GLU A 204 27.59 14.99 -11.58
CA GLU A 204 26.65 14.44 -12.56
C GLU A 204 27.29 13.36 -13.42
N GLY A 205 28.56 13.52 -13.79
CA GLY A 205 29.33 12.52 -14.54
C GLY A 205 29.49 11.23 -13.75
N LEU A 206 29.79 11.33 -12.45
CA LEU A 206 29.88 10.18 -11.53
C LEU A 206 28.52 9.46 -11.42
N ILE A 207 27.45 10.20 -11.15
CA ILE A 207 26.09 9.63 -11.05
C ILE A 207 25.72 8.92 -12.36
N GLY A 208 26.00 9.55 -13.50
CA GLY A 208 25.75 8.96 -14.82
C GLY A 208 26.60 7.72 -15.10
N ALA A 209 27.85 7.67 -14.63
CA ALA A 209 28.72 6.51 -14.78
C ALA A 209 28.21 5.30 -13.99
N ILE A 210 27.83 5.51 -12.72
CA ILE A 210 27.24 4.47 -11.87
C ILE A 210 25.93 3.97 -12.50
N ALA A 211 25.04 4.87 -12.92
CA ALA A 211 23.76 4.49 -13.52
C ALA A 211 23.92 3.70 -14.83
N LYS A 212 24.93 4.01 -15.65
CA LYS A 212 25.23 3.28 -16.90
C LYS A 212 25.86 1.91 -16.69
N GLN A 213 26.45 1.67 -15.52
CA GLN A 213 27.06 0.39 -15.20
C GLN A 213 26.13 -0.51 -14.38
N ASN A 214 25.00 -0.02 -13.88
CA ASN A 214 24.00 -0.81 -13.15
C ASN A 214 22.73 -1.04 -13.99
N ILE A 215 22.85 -1.76 -15.10
CA ILE A 215 21.76 -1.96 -16.06
C ILE A 215 21.58 -3.46 -16.33
N SER A 216 20.31 -3.89 -16.35
CA SER A 216 19.90 -5.15 -16.95
C SER A 216 18.98 -4.85 -18.13
N ALA A 217 19.41 -5.22 -19.34
CA ALA A 217 18.64 -4.94 -20.56
C ALA A 217 18.78 -6.06 -21.59
N PRO A 218 17.72 -6.37 -22.36
CA PRO A 218 17.80 -7.35 -23.42
C PRO A 218 18.80 -6.89 -24.49
N ALA A 219 19.79 -7.73 -24.80
CA ALA A 219 20.84 -7.50 -25.80
C ALA A 219 20.45 -8.03 -27.19
N GLY A 220 19.26 -8.63 -27.32
CA GLY A 220 18.68 -9.08 -28.58
C GLY A 220 18.37 -10.57 -28.60
N ARG A 221 18.06 -11.09 -29.79
CA ARG A 221 17.82 -12.52 -30.01
C ARG A 221 18.57 -12.98 -31.26
N LEU A 222 19.07 -14.21 -31.22
CA LEU A 222 19.73 -14.88 -32.33
C LEU A 222 18.97 -16.17 -32.63
N THR A 223 18.63 -16.41 -33.89
CA THR A 223 18.03 -17.67 -34.32
C THR A 223 19.09 -18.55 -34.98
N VAL A 224 19.39 -19.71 -34.40
CA VAL A 224 20.35 -20.69 -34.93
C VAL A 224 19.64 -22.02 -35.08
N GLU A 225 19.64 -22.59 -36.29
CA GLU A 225 19.02 -23.90 -36.59
C GLU A 225 17.57 -24.06 -36.11
N GLY A 226 16.79 -22.97 -36.09
CA GLY A 226 15.39 -22.97 -35.64
C GLY A 226 15.18 -22.77 -34.13
N ALA A 227 16.25 -22.67 -33.34
CA ALA A 227 16.19 -22.27 -31.93
C ALA A 227 16.42 -20.76 -31.78
N GLU A 228 15.54 -20.07 -31.03
CA GLU A 228 15.75 -18.67 -30.63
C GLU A 228 16.51 -18.61 -29.30
N ILE A 229 17.66 -17.93 -29.31
CA ILE A 229 18.47 -17.67 -28.12
C ILE A 229 18.36 -16.18 -27.81
N HIS A 230 17.87 -15.88 -26.60
CA HIS A 230 17.80 -14.51 -26.09
C HIS A 230 19.09 -14.16 -25.36
N PHE A 231 19.63 -12.99 -25.66
CA PHE A 231 20.75 -12.42 -24.94
C PHE A 231 20.24 -11.29 -24.04
N THR A 232 20.73 -11.26 -22.81
CA THR A 232 20.50 -10.18 -21.86
C THR A 232 21.85 -9.67 -21.43
N LEU A 233 22.05 -8.36 -21.50
CA LEU A 233 23.15 -7.69 -20.84
C LEU A 233 22.76 -7.57 -19.37
N ASP A 234 23.53 -8.22 -18.50
CA ASP A 234 23.37 -8.10 -17.06
C ASP A 234 24.66 -7.51 -16.48
N SER A 235 24.60 -6.23 -16.13
CA SER A 235 25.69 -5.51 -15.46
C SER A 235 25.29 -5.04 -14.07
N LEU A 236 24.23 -5.60 -13.48
CA LEU A 236 23.82 -5.23 -12.13
C LEU A 236 24.96 -5.44 -11.14
N PHE A 237 25.05 -4.58 -10.11
CA PHE A 237 26.03 -4.74 -9.03
C PHE A 237 25.52 -5.77 -8.01
N PRO A 238 26.09 -6.99 -7.92
CA PRO A 238 25.68 -7.95 -6.90
C PRO A 238 26.19 -7.60 -5.48
N GLY A 239 27.16 -6.70 -5.33
CA GLY A 239 27.70 -6.29 -4.04
C GLY A 239 28.27 -4.87 -4.02
N VAL A 240 28.49 -4.36 -2.80
CA VAL A 240 28.99 -2.99 -2.56
C VAL A 240 30.38 -2.78 -3.14
N ASP A 241 31.24 -3.81 -3.11
CA ASP A 241 32.62 -3.71 -3.61
C ASP A 241 32.68 -3.32 -5.10
N GLN A 242 31.76 -3.85 -5.91
CA GLN A 242 31.71 -3.56 -7.34
C GLN A 242 31.20 -2.15 -7.64
N VAL A 243 30.44 -1.54 -6.72
CA VAL A 243 30.10 -0.13 -6.82
C VAL A 243 31.38 0.72 -6.70
N GLY A 244 32.31 0.31 -5.83
CA GLY A 244 33.63 0.93 -5.69
C GLY A 244 34.53 0.78 -6.91
N ASP A 245 34.40 -0.35 -7.63
CA ASP A 245 35.14 -0.64 -8.86
C ASP A 245 34.55 0.02 -10.12
N THR A 246 33.51 0.86 -9.97
CA THR A 246 32.88 1.56 -11.09
C THR A 246 33.94 2.38 -11.82
N VAL A 247 34.07 2.15 -13.14
CA VAL A 247 35.03 2.91 -13.97
C VAL A 247 34.43 4.28 -14.28
N ILE A 248 35.08 5.34 -13.82
CA ILE A 248 34.64 6.73 -13.99
C ILE A 248 35.71 7.46 -14.80
N ALA A 249 35.70 7.24 -16.12
CA ALA A 249 36.64 7.69 -17.16
C ALA A 249 37.89 6.83 -17.40
#